data_AF-A0A958UYB2-F1
#
_entry.id   AF-A0A958UYB2-F1
#
_cell.length_a   1.000
_cell.length_b   1.000
_cell.length_c   1.000
_cell.angle_alpha   90.00
_cell.angle_beta   90.00
_cell.angle_gamma   90.00
#
_symmetry.space_group_name_H-M   'P 1'
#
loop_
_entity.id
_entity.type
_entity.pdbx_description
1 polymer ?
#
loop_
_entity_poly.entity_id
_entity_poly.type
_entity_poly.pdbx_seq_one_letter_code
_entity_poly.pdbx_strand_id
1 'polypeptide(L)'
;NGDWTNINVDIKGRLFLDLKGNLQFKALGIRNNLELVAGKSSKLGELSAHIRNQSNNFFSTYNVKNAVVTPNDIGINLNDGEEVFADGDQINISNNSSFFKIATEGMGIVTTLLKTGLVEENVYFNDKKNEAVIHAPGVVTGSIEAGTTVVTDITSICTMGYDLATSKEARQEVYQGLKQLKTAVGEDPKKLIPLFIDVISTAATGNSTAEWEEVNDSNTDEGKRSHLASRGVIMTVKTVIAGGAFISRLDDIAESLVKKIDLQKLLMRIEDLSDYQNLEKFLKNASKLSDNDLSDLTKKFNEIFDKLKPSNLEESKKFLERLDNMSFWSGNDSGFRNTISQLHELKDIEGFDKVLIDLASQKTKYIGGKFMLDNIEKRGAKFIDKIGKFEAQVMEGADFAADIKLKTGELFEFKSWKKGTDKPWKAFFSGQGKAYKQFINYLFNISSLEELEYVFDANKVSSMEVKTAFKELFSKKPDEIFKAIVALPFLGQC
;
A
#
# COMPACT_ATOMS: atom_id res chain seq x y z
N ASN A 1 33.92 -9.90 30.84
CA ASN A 1 32.53 -10.32 30.56
C ASN A 1 32.58 -11.19 29.33
N GLY A 2 31.86 -12.31 29.32
CA GLY A 2 31.69 -13.14 28.13
C GLY A 2 32.89 -14.00 27.69
N ASP A 3 34.02 -13.91 28.38
CA ASP A 3 35.25 -14.64 28.02
C ASP A 3 35.27 -16.04 28.64
N TRP A 4 34.44 -16.93 28.09
CA TRP A 4 34.60 -18.37 28.29
C TRP A 4 34.26 -19.13 27.02
N THR A 5 34.91 -20.28 26.86
CA THR A 5 34.87 -21.08 25.62
C THR A 5 33.85 -22.21 25.66
N ASN A 6 33.26 -22.51 26.81
CA ASN A 6 32.23 -23.55 26.92
C ASN A 6 30.94 -23.08 26.22
N ILE A 7 30.67 -23.65 25.04
CA ILE A 7 29.53 -23.33 24.18
C ILE A 7 28.18 -23.79 24.75
N ASN A 8 28.18 -24.71 25.73
CA ASN A 8 26.97 -25.23 26.35
C ASN A 8 26.45 -24.31 27.48
N VAL A 9 27.13 -23.20 27.73
CA VAL A 9 26.79 -22.26 28.81
C VAL A 9 26.72 -20.85 28.22
N ASP A 10 25.50 -20.38 27.93
CA ASP A 10 25.30 -19.07 27.31
C ASP A 10 25.46 -17.91 28.30
N ILE A 11 25.13 -18.12 29.58
CA ILE A 11 25.21 -17.11 30.65
C ILE A 11 25.98 -17.65 31.85
N LYS A 12 26.80 -16.78 32.46
CA LYS A 12 27.43 -17.03 33.76
C LYS A 12 27.17 -15.86 34.71
N GLY A 13 26.75 -16.20 35.93
CA GLY A 13 26.57 -15.26 37.03
C GLY A 13 27.45 -15.62 38.23
N ARG A 14 27.90 -14.61 38.98
CA ARG A 14 28.51 -14.76 40.30
C ARG A 14 27.62 -14.09 41.32
N LEU A 15 27.13 -14.87 42.28
CA LEU A 15 26.25 -14.38 43.34
C LEU A 15 27.05 -13.88 44.54
N PHE A 16 26.45 -12.96 45.27
CA PHE A 16 26.88 -12.52 46.60
C PHE A 16 25.67 -11.98 47.38
N LEU A 17 25.85 -11.77 48.68
CA LEU A 17 24.90 -11.01 49.49
C LEU A 17 25.42 -9.57 49.65
N ASP A 18 24.56 -8.58 49.46
CA ASP A 18 24.90 -7.19 49.75
C ASP A 18 24.96 -6.91 51.26
N LEU A 19 25.26 -5.66 51.63
CA LEU A 19 25.35 -5.24 53.03
C LEU A 19 24.01 -5.33 53.79
N LYS A 20 22.88 -5.39 53.08
CA LYS A 20 21.53 -5.57 53.64
C LYS A 20 21.13 -7.06 53.67
N GLY A 21 22.05 -7.95 53.27
CA GLY A 21 21.83 -9.40 53.17
C GLY A 21 20.95 -9.82 51.99
N ASN A 22 20.73 -8.96 51.00
CA ASN A 22 19.97 -9.30 49.81
C ASN A 22 20.87 -10.04 48.80
N LEU A 23 20.32 -11.06 48.14
CA LEU A 23 20.93 -11.76 47.03
C LEU A 23 21.16 -10.80 45.88
N GLN A 24 22.34 -10.85 45.28
CA GLN A 24 22.75 -9.99 44.17
C GLN A 24 23.70 -10.73 43.24
N PHE A 25 23.72 -10.33 41.97
CA PHE A 25 24.79 -10.67 41.03
C PHE A 25 25.94 -9.68 41.16
N LYS A 26 27.10 -10.17 41.60
CA LYS A 26 28.38 -9.43 41.61
C LYS A 26 28.88 -9.21 40.19
N ALA A 27 28.68 -10.22 39.35
CA ALA A 27 28.98 -10.20 37.94
C ALA A 27 27.98 -11.10 37.20
N LEU A 28 27.63 -10.71 35.98
CA LEU A 28 26.82 -11.50 35.06
C LEU A 28 27.28 -11.17 33.65
N GLY A 29 27.41 -12.21 32.82
CA GLY A 29 27.79 -12.06 31.42
C GLY A 29 27.05 -13.05 30.54
N ILE A 30 26.89 -12.66 29.28
CA ILE A 30 26.57 -13.53 28.14
C ILE A 30 27.89 -13.81 27.39
N ARG A 31 28.09 -15.03 26.87
CA ARG A 31 29.33 -15.40 26.17
C ARG A 31 29.53 -14.54 24.91
N ASN A 32 30.76 -14.06 24.69
CA ASN A 32 31.05 -13.13 23.58
C ASN A 32 30.96 -13.79 22.20
N ASN A 33 31.12 -15.11 22.14
CA ASN A 33 31.02 -15.91 20.91
C ASN A 33 29.62 -16.53 20.72
N LEU A 34 28.59 -16.00 21.38
CA LEU A 34 27.21 -16.46 21.18
C LEU A 34 26.83 -16.29 19.71
N GLU A 35 26.41 -17.38 19.08
CA GLU A 35 25.90 -17.33 17.71
C GLU A 35 24.52 -16.70 17.75
N LEU A 36 24.39 -15.55 17.09
CA LEU A 36 23.13 -14.82 16.99
C LEU A 36 22.35 -15.30 15.77
N VAL A 37 21.03 -15.07 15.80
CA VAL A 37 20.19 -15.27 14.61
C VAL A 37 20.78 -14.53 13.40
N ALA A 38 20.75 -15.18 12.23
CA ALA A 38 21.39 -14.70 11.02
C ALA A 38 20.97 -13.27 10.65
N GLY A 39 21.95 -12.44 10.30
CA GLY A 39 21.72 -11.05 9.91
C GLY A 39 21.41 -10.09 11.06
N LYS A 40 21.52 -10.52 12.32
CA LYS A 40 21.33 -9.67 13.51
C LYS A 40 22.63 -9.41 14.25
N SER A 41 22.64 -8.32 15.01
CA SER A 41 23.69 -7.93 15.95
C SER A 41 23.11 -7.68 17.33
N SER A 42 23.96 -7.77 18.35
CA SER A 42 23.59 -7.35 19.71
C SER A 42 24.82 -6.89 20.49
N LYS A 43 24.63 -5.89 21.33
CA LYS A 43 25.62 -5.38 22.27
C LYS A 43 25.58 -6.20 23.55
N LEU A 44 26.11 -7.42 23.49
CA LEU A 44 26.03 -8.40 24.58
C LEU A 44 26.56 -7.89 25.92
N GLY A 45 27.54 -6.99 25.91
CA GLY A 45 28.05 -6.33 27.11
C GLY A 45 27.05 -5.39 27.78
N GLU A 46 26.34 -4.57 26.99
CA GLU A 46 25.27 -3.68 27.47
C GLU A 46 24.09 -4.51 28.00
N LEU A 47 23.67 -5.53 27.24
CA LEU A 47 22.58 -6.44 27.63
C LEU A 47 22.90 -7.20 28.94
N SER A 48 24.13 -7.70 29.08
CA SER A 48 24.58 -8.37 30.31
C SER A 48 24.54 -7.43 31.52
N ALA A 49 24.95 -6.17 31.32
CA ALA A 49 24.90 -5.16 32.38
C ALA A 49 23.46 -4.81 32.77
N HIS A 50 22.57 -4.70 31.79
CA HIS A 50 21.14 -4.48 32.00
C HIS A 50 20.50 -5.61 32.82
N ILE A 51 20.63 -6.85 32.35
CA ILE A 51 20.11 -8.05 33.04
C ILE A 51 20.60 -8.10 34.48
N ARG A 52 21.90 -7.86 34.70
CA ARG A 52 22.50 -7.81 36.04
C ARG A 52 21.84 -6.75 36.92
N ASN A 53 21.75 -5.52 36.43
CA ASN A 53 21.19 -4.40 37.19
C ASN A 53 19.70 -4.62 37.49
N GLN A 54 18.95 -5.11 36.52
CA GLN A 54 17.52 -5.35 36.67
C GLN A 54 17.24 -6.53 37.61
N SER A 55 17.99 -7.65 37.52
CA SER A 55 17.95 -8.73 38.51
C SER A 55 18.21 -8.21 39.93
N ASN A 56 19.25 -7.38 40.07
CA ASN A 56 19.66 -6.82 41.34
C ASN A 56 18.61 -5.89 41.94
N ASN A 57 17.96 -5.08 41.09
CA ASN A 57 16.83 -4.24 41.46
C ASN A 57 15.62 -5.09 41.90
N PHE A 58 15.30 -6.13 41.13
CA PHE A 58 14.23 -7.08 41.45
C PHE A 58 14.45 -7.74 42.81
N PHE A 59 15.64 -8.26 43.07
CA PHE A 59 15.98 -8.87 44.37
C PHE A 59 15.96 -7.87 45.53
N SER A 60 16.41 -6.63 45.29
CA SER A 60 16.41 -5.58 46.31
C SER A 60 15.00 -5.12 46.67
N THR A 61 14.14 -4.94 45.67
CA THR A 61 12.75 -4.52 45.83
C THR A 61 11.98 -5.46 46.76
N TYR A 62 12.23 -6.76 46.65
CA TYR A 62 11.55 -7.79 47.43
C TYR A 62 12.40 -8.37 48.58
N ASN A 63 13.52 -7.74 48.92
CA ASN A 63 14.42 -8.16 50.02
C ASN A 63 14.82 -9.65 49.99
N VAL A 64 15.08 -10.19 48.80
CA VAL A 64 15.37 -11.61 48.56
C VAL A 64 16.67 -12.01 49.26
N LYS A 65 16.62 -12.93 50.23
CA LYS A 65 17.80 -13.28 51.06
C LYS A 65 18.65 -14.43 50.54
N ASN A 66 18.08 -15.30 49.71
CA ASN A 66 18.77 -16.45 49.11
C ASN A 66 18.04 -16.92 47.84
N ALA A 67 18.59 -17.92 47.16
CA ALA A 67 18.09 -18.39 45.86
C ALA A 67 16.79 -19.20 45.90
N VAL A 68 16.28 -19.57 47.08
CA VAL A 68 15.06 -20.38 47.22
C VAL A 68 13.84 -19.58 47.65
N VAL A 69 13.99 -18.32 48.09
CA VAL A 69 12.87 -17.46 48.48
C VAL A 69 11.91 -17.26 47.32
N THR A 70 10.63 -17.54 47.55
CA THR A 70 9.52 -17.33 46.62
C THR A 70 8.72 -16.08 46.98
N PRO A 71 7.95 -15.49 46.04
CA PRO A 71 6.98 -14.44 46.36
C PRO A 71 5.99 -14.84 47.47
N ASN A 72 5.50 -16.09 47.45
CA ASN A 72 4.59 -16.61 48.46
C ASN A 72 5.23 -16.65 49.87
N ASP A 73 6.52 -17.00 49.99
CA ASP A 73 7.21 -17.04 51.28
C ASP A 73 7.23 -15.67 51.99
N ILE A 74 7.15 -14.58 51.20
CA ILE A 74 7.18 -13.21 51.70
C ILE A 74 5.83 -12.49 51.59
N GLY A 75 4.76 -13.23 51.25
CA GLY A 75 3.39 -12.70 51.17
C GLY A 75 3.17 -11.68 50.05
N ILE A 76 3.91 -11.80 48.94
CA ILE A 76 3.79 -10.93 47.77
C ILE A 76 3.15 -11.69 46.61
N ASN A 77 2.25 -11.01 45.91
CA ASN A 77 1.73 -11.45 44.62
C ASN A 77 2.38 -10.64 43.48
N LEU A 78 3.21 -11.26 42.64
CA LEU A 78 3.83 -10.58 41.49
C LEU A 78 2.85 -10.23 40.37
N ASN A 79 1.65 -10.81 40.47
CA ASN A 79 0.54 -10.72 39.53
C ASN A 79 -0.54 -9.73 40.02
N ASP A 80 -0.29 -9.02 41.13
CA ASP A 80 -1.24 -8.02 41.64
C ASP A 80 -1.36 -6.83 40.67
N GLY A 81 -2.59 -6.57 40.21
CA GLY A 81 -2.89 -5.53 39.23
C GLY A 81 -2.61 -5.95 37.78
N GLU A 82 -2.54 -7.26 37.50
CA GLU A 82 -2.39 -7.79 36.16
C GLU A 82 -3.42 -7.25 35.18
N GLU A 83 -2.92 -6.85 34.02
CA GLU A 83 -3.74 -6.33 32.96
C GLU A 83 -4.07 -7.40 31.91
N VAL A 84 -5.36 -7.52 31.60
CA VAL A 84 -5.86 -8.48 30.60
C VAL A 84 -5.75 -7.87 29.21
N PHE A 85 -4.93 -8.52 28.37
CA PHE A 85 -4.67 -8.11 27.00
C PHE A 85 -5.83 -8.44 26.05
N ALA A 86 -5.69 -8.04 24.79
CA ALA A 86 -6.76 -8.12 23.79
C ALA A 86 -7.22 -9.55 23.47
N ASP A 87 -6.32 -10.52 23.64
CA ASP A 87 -6.56 -11.95 23.49
C ASP A 87 -7.17 -12.60 24.74
N GLY A 88 -7.49 -11.82 25.77
CA GLY A 88 -8.12 -12.29 27.01
C GLY A 88 -7.13 -12.89 28.01
N ASP A 89 -5.84 -12.84 27.71
CA ASP A 89 -4.78 -13.39 28.55
C ASP A 89 -3.95 -12.29 29.24
N GLN A 90 -3.10 -12.67 30.20
CA GLN A 90 -2.26 -11.77 30.98
C GLN A 90 -0.84 -12.34 31.15
N ILE A 91 0.13 -11.47 31.39
CA ILE A 91 1.48 -11.93 31.75
C ILE A 91 1.43 -12.46 33.17
N ASN A 92 1.69 -13.75 33.37
CA ASN A 92 1.67 -14.40 34.68
C ASN A 92 3.07 -14.83 35.11
N ILE A 93 3.45 -14.47 36.33
CA ILE A 93 4.71 -14.90 36.96
C ILE A 93 4.38 -15.85 38.12
N SER A 94 5.04 -17.00 38.18
CA SER A 94 4.77 -18.00 39.20
C SER A 94 5.20 -17.53 40.61
N ASN A 95 4.22 -17.26 41.48
CA ASN A 95 4.49 -16.93 42.89
C ASN A 95 5.07 -18.08 43.72
N ASN A 96 5.02 -19.31 43.19
CA ASN A 96 5.63 -20.51 43.77
C ASN A 96 7.08 -20.74 43.31
N SER A 97 7.53 -20.02 42.29
CA SER A 97 8.90 -20.08 41.82
C SER A 97 9.76 -19.08 42.59
N SER A 98 11.01 -19.45 42.89
CA SER A 98 11.89 -18.51 43.58
C SER A 98 12.19 -17.29 42.72
N PHE A 99 12.44 -16.14 43.35
CA PHE A 99 12.85 -14.92 42.64
C PHE A 99 14.07 -15.17 41.75
N PHE A 100 15.02 -15.99 42.24
CA PHE A 100 16.20 -16.40 41.47
C PHE A 100 15.81 -17.22 40.24
N LYS A 101 14.89 -18.20 40.38
CA LYS A 101 14.40 -19.01 39.26
C LYS A 101 13.72 -18.13 38.21
N ILE A 102 12.83 -17.22 38.61
CA ILE A 102 12.17 -16.26 37.71
C ILE A 102 13.21 -15.47 36.91
N ALA A 103 14.21 -14.91 37.59
CA ALA A 103 15.27 -14.15 36.94
C ALA A 103 16.06 -15.00 35.94
N THR A 104 16.36 -16.27 36.25
CA THR A 104 17.10 -17.16 35.35
C THR A 104 16.27 -17.70 34.20
N GLU A 105 14.97 -17.91 34.37
CA GLU A 105 14.06 -18.27 33.27
C GLU A 105 13.93 -17.11 32.28
N GLY A 106 13.82 -15.87 32.78
CA GLY A 106 13.88 -14.68 31.93
C GLY A 106 15.19 -14.57 31.13
N MET A 107 16.32 -14.98 31.72
CA MET A 107 17.59 -15.09 31.00
C MET A 107 17.54 -16.15 29.90
N GLY A 108 16.90 -17.30 30.17
CA GLY A 108 16.64 -18.36 29.20
C GLY A 108 15.92 -17.83 27.96
N ILE A 109 14.76 -17.20 28.18
CA ILE A 109 13.96 -16.55 27.13
C ILE A 109 14.81 -15.60 26.29
N VAL A 110 15.59 -14.72 26.92
CA VAL A 110 16.47 -13.77 26.22
C VAL A 110 17.52 -14.49 25.37
N THR A 111 18.16 -15.53 25.90
CA THR A 111 19.16 -16.28 25.13
C THR A 111 18.56 -17.04 23.96
N THR A 112 17.37 -17.60 24.10
CA THR A 112 16.66 -18.21 22.98
C THR A 112 16.30 -17.18 21.93
N LEU A 113 15.82 -16.01 22.34
CA LEU A 113 15.52 -14.89 21.44
C LEU A 113 16.77 -14.40 20.69
N LEU A 114 17.93 -14.30 21.36
CA LEU A 114 19.22 -13.93 20.73
C LEU A 114 19.64 -14.93 19.65
N LYS A 115 19.46 -16.24 19.90
CA LYS A 115 19.89 -17.32 19.01
C LYS A 115 18.95 -17.52 17.82
N THR A 116 17.65 -17.38 18.06
CA THR A 116 16.61 -17.81 17.10
C THR A 116 15.80 -16.65 16.53
N GLY A 117 15.74 -15.52 17.22
CA GLY A 117 14.78 -14.45 16.93
C GLY A 117 13.35 -14.77 17.36
N LEU A 118 13.12 -15.93 17.97
CA LEU A 118 11.82 -16.46 18.38
C LEU A 118 11.71 -16.58 19.91
N VAL A 119 10.47 -16.55 20.39
CA VAL A 119 10.09 -16.83 21.77
C VAL A 119 9.72 -18.32 21.88
N GLU A 120 10.11 -18.98 22.96
CA GLU A 120 9.79 -20.39 23.17
C GLU A 120 8.29 -20.61 23.32
N GLU A 121 7.75 -21.64 22.66
CA GLU A 121 6.32 -21.98 22.65
C GLU A 121 5.71 -22.09 24.06
N ASN A 122 6.45 -22.71 24.98
CA ASN A 122 6.02 -22.88 26.38
C ASN A 122 5.75 -21.56 27.12
N VAL A 123 6.26 -20.43 26.61
CA VAL A 123 6.04 -19.11 27.22
C VAL A 123 4.63 -18.59 26.91
N TYR A 124 4.04 -18.98 25.78
CA TYR A 124 2.75 -18.43 25.33
C TYR A 124 1.65 -19.46 25.09
N PHE A 125 1.95 -20.76 25.18
CA PHE A 125 0.92 -21.79 25.06
C PHE A 125 -0.03 -21.78 26.26
N ASN A 126 -1.32 -21.74 25.97
CA ASN A 126 -2.35 -21.62 27.01
C ASN A 126 -2.44 -22.88 27.88
N ASP A 127 -2.18 -24.06 27.29
CA ASP A 127 -2.13 -25.34 28.02
C ASP A 127 -0.94 -25.44 29.00
N LYS A 128 0.12 -24.65 28.82
CA LYS A 128 1.31 -24.61 29.71
C LYS A 128 1.24 -23.56 30.81
N LYS A 129 0.26 -22.67 30.75
CA LYS A 129 0.15 -21.48 31.62
C LYS A 129 0.33 -21.76 33.12
N ASN A 130 -0.22 -22.87 33.63
CA ASN A 130 -0.15 -23.22 35.05
C ASN A 130 1.17 -23.88 35.47
N GLU A 131 1.94 -24.39 34.51
CA GLU A 131 3.21 -25.07 34.73
C GLU A 131 4.42 -24.13 34.50
N ALA A 132 4.21 -23.08 33.70
CA ALA A 132 5.22 -22.11 33.35
C ALA A 132 5.66 -21.24 34.55
N VAL A 133 6.95 -20.93 34.62
CA VAL A 133 7.48 -19.93 35.56
C VAL A 133 7.11 -18.52 35.10
N ILE A 134 7.17 -18.29 33.79
CA ILE A 134 6.83 -17.06 33.10
C ILE A 134 5.90 -17.44 31.95
N HIS A 135 4.67 -16.97 32.00
CA HIS A 135 3.71 -17.06 30.91
C HIS A 135 3.43 -15.65 30.39
N ALA A 136 3.40 -15.47 29.07
CA ALA A 136 3.08 -14.22 28.42
C ALA A 136 2.04 -14.43 27.30
N PRO A 137 1.07 -13.51 27.15
CA PRO A 137 0.05 -13.60 26.10
C PRO A 137 0.66 -13.70 24.71
N GLY A 138 -0.05 -14.38 23.81
CA GLY A 138 0.33 -14.47 22.40
C GLY A 138 0.48 -13.09 21.76
N VAL A 139 -0.36 -12.13 22.13
CA VAL A 139 -0.24 -10.74 21.63
C VAL A 139 1.07 -10.07 22.02
N VAL A 140 1.64 -10.40 23.18
CA VAL A 140 2.93 -9.86 23.64
C VAL A 140 4.08 -10.58 22.93
N THR A 141 4.06 -11.91 22.91
CA THR A 141 5.17 -12.71 22.37
C THR A 141 5.26 -12.58 20.83
N GLY A 142 4.12 -12.56 20.13
CA GLY A 142 4.08 -12.29 18.69
C GLY A 142 4.57 -10.88 18.32
N SER A 143 4.34 -9.90 19.19
CA SER A 143 4.86 -8.54 19.02
C SER A 143 6.39 -8.48 19.16
N ILE A 144 6.95 -9.20 20.13
CA ILE A 144 8.39 -9.28 20.34
C ILE A 144 9.07 -9.91 19.12
N GLU A 145 8.55 -11.02 18.61
CA GLU A 145 9.10 -11.67 17.42
C GLU A 145 8.98 -10.80 16.17
N ALA A 146 7.83 -10.14 15.95
CA ALA A 146 7.70 -9.19 14.85
C ALA A 146 8.78 -8.09 14.93
N GLY A 147 9.04 -7.58 16.14
CA GLY A 147 10.11 -6.63 16.39
C GLY A 147 11.50 -7.15 16.01
N THR A 148 11.85 -8.41 16.33
CA THR A 148 13.19 -8.95 16.03
C THR A 148 13.47 -9.00 14.54
N THR A 149 12.45 -9.22 13.70
CA THR A 149 12.63 -9.29 12.25
C THR A 149 12.95 -7.93 11.62
N VAL A 150 12.41 -6.83 12.16
CA VAL A 150 12.50 -5.49 11.55
C VAL A 150 13.72 -4.69 12.00
N VAL A 151 14.40 -5.10 13.07
CA VAL A 151 15.64 -4.46 13.53
C VAL A 151 16.87 -5.31 13.21
N THR A 152 18.00 -4.66 12.96
CA THR A 152 19.29 -5.36 12.86
C THR A 152 19.93 -5.55 14.23
N ASP A 153 19.85 -4.55 15.10
CA ASP A 153 20.31 -4.64 16.49
C ASP A 153 19.15 -5.03 17.42
N ILE A 154 19.20 -6.25 17.97
CA ILE A 154 18.14 -6.82 18.82
C ILE A 154 18.33 -6.55 20.33
N THR A 155 19.34 -5.78 20.73
CA THR A 155 19.70 -5.54 22.13
C THR A 155 18.53 -5.01 22.96
N SER A 156 17.80 -4.03 22.43
CA SER A 156 16.70 -3.37 23.13
C SER A 156 15.43 -4.23 23.20
N ILE A 157 15.23 -5.13 22.23
CA ILE A 157 14.14 -6.12 22.26
C ILE A 157 14.43 -7.19 23.31
N CYS A 158 15.66 -7.68 23.35
CA CYS A 158 16.11 -8.63 24.39
C CYS A 158 16.02 -8.02 25.80
N THR A 159 16.33 -6.73 25.92
CA THR A 159 16.15 -5.97 27.16
C THR A 159 14.68 -5.98 27.61
N MET A 160 13.76 -5.64 26.70
CA MET A 160 12.33 -5.65 26.99
C MET A 160 11.83 -7.06 27.38
N GLY A 161 12.25 -8.10 26.66
CA GLY A 161 11.89 -9.48 27.00
C GLY A 161 12.31 -9.87 28.41
N TYR A 162 13.47 -9.38 28.86
CA TYR A 162 13.92 -9.57 30.24
C TYR A 162 13.10 -8.77 31.27
N ASP A 163 12.82 -7.51 30.94
CA ASP A 163 12.12 -6.60 31.84
C ASP A 163 10.69 -7.08 32.11
N LEU A 164 10.01 -7.67 31.14
CA LEU A 164 8.67 -8.25 31.35
C LEU A 164 8.64 -9.30 32.47
N ALA A 165 9.72 -10.07 32.63
CA ALA A 165 9.84 -11.08 33.68
C ALA A 165 10.12 -10.48 35.07
N THR A 166 10.72 -9.29 35.14
CA THR A 166 11.37 -8.79 36.37
C THR A 166 10.95 -7.37 36.80
N SER A 167 10.18 -6.67 35.97
CA SER A 167 9.73 -5.30 36.18
C SER A 167 8.22 -5.22 36.06
N LYS A 168 7.54 -4.78 37.12
CA LYS A 168 6.09 -4.56 37.07
C LYS A 168 5.80 -3.40 36.13
N GLU A 169 6.55 -2.32 36.26
CA GLU A 169 6.43 -1.10 35.46
C GLU A 169 6.52 -1.41 33.96
N ALA A 170 7.46 -2.26 33.53
CA ALA A 170 7.59 -2.66 32.13
C ALA A 170 6.36 -3.43 31.61
N ARG A 171 5.73 -4.27 32.45
CA ARG A 171 4.48 -4.96 32.08
C ARG A 171 3.34 -3.96 31.89
N GLN A 172 3.20 -2.99 32.80
CA GLN A 172 2.18 -1.94 32.69
C GLN A 172 2.39 -1.09 31.44
N GLU A 173 3.64 -0.74 31.16
CA GLU A 173 4.03 0.01 29.98
C GLU A 173 3.67 -0.71 28.67
N VAL A 174 4.00 -1.99 28.57
CA VAL A 174 3.65 -2.82 27.40
C VAL A 174 2.13 -2.98 27.29
N TYR A 175 1.42 -3.16 28.41
CA TYR A 175 -0.03 -3.23 28.40
C TYR A 175 -0.68 -1.96 27.87
N GLN A 176 -0.32 -0.79 28.42
CA GLN A 176 -0.88 0.49 27.96
C GLN A 176 -0.58 0.73 26.48
N GLY A 177 0.64 0.39 26.06
CA GLY A 177 1.05 0.52 24.68
C GLY A 177 0.23 -0.35 23.71
N LEU A 178 0.05 -1.64 24.01
CA LEU A 178 -0.74 -2.54 23.18
C LEU A 178 -2.24 -2.22 23.24
N LYS A 179 -2.73 -1.66 24.35
CA LYS A 179 -4.11 -1.16 24.47
C LYS A 179 -4.38 0.06 23.59
N GLN A 180 -3.43 0.99 23.50
CA GLN A 180 -3.50 2.14 22.58
C GLN A 180 -3.53 1.67 21.13
N LEU A 181 -2.68 0.70 20.76
CA LEU A 181 -2.71 0.06 19.45
C LEU A 181 -4.08 -0.55 19.14
N LYS A 182 -4.65 -1.34 20.06
CA LYS A 182 -6.00 -1.91 19.92
C LYS A 182 -7.06 -0.82 19.69
N THR A 183 -6.97 0.28 20.43
CA THR A 183 -7.94 1.39 20.35
C THR A 183 -7.87 2.10 18.99
N ALA A 184 -6.66 2.33 18.48
CA ALA A 184 -6.47 2.99 17.20
C ALA A 184 -6.88 2.14 15.99
N VAL A 185 -6.76 0.81 16.11
CA VAL A 185 -7.10 -0.16 15.04
C VAL A 185 -8.61 -0.43 14.95
N GLY A 186 -9.38 -0.07 15.99
CA GLY A 186 -10.82 -0.23 16.06
C GLY A 186 -11.30 -1.62 16.52
N GLU A 187 -12.61 -1.75 16.78
CA GLU A 187 -13.19 -2.87 17.56
C GLU A 187 -13.25 -4.25 16.88
N ASP A 188 -12.78 -4.43 15.64
CA ASP A 188 -12.93 -5.74 14.97
C ASP A 188 -11.62 -6.37 14.46
N PRO A 189 -10.76 -6.89 15.37
CA PRO A 189 -9.57 -7.67 15.03
C PRO A 189 -9.87 -8.95 14.24
N LYS A 190 -11.06 -9.55 14.43
CA LYS A 190 -11.48 -10.77 13.74
C LYS A 190 -11.77 -10.53 12.24
N LYS A 191 -12.06 -9.28 11.84
CA LYS A 191 -12.15 -8.86 10.43
C LYS A 191 -10.80 -8.53 9.80
N LEU A 192 -9.74 -8.35 10.59
CA LEU A 192 -8.42 -7.97 10.10
C LEU A 192 -7.58 -9.18 9.68
N ILE A 193 -7.67 -10.28 10.41
CA ILE A 193 -6.93 -11.52 10.13
C ILE A 193 -7.17 -12.06 8.70
N PRO A 194 -8.43 -12.15 8.18
CA PRO A 194 -8.67 -12.58 6.80
C PRO A 194 -8.07 -11.65 5.73
N LEU A 195 -8.06 -10.33 5.98
CA LEU A 195 -7.48 -9.34 5.08
C LEU A 195 -5.94 -9.42 5.03
N PHE A 196 -5.30 -9.96 6.07
CA PHE A 196 -3.85 -10.20 6.10
C PHE A 196 -3.45 -11.53 5.47
N ILE A 197 -4.31 -12.54 5.54
CA ILE A 197 -4.12 -13.87 4.93
C ILE A 197 -4.18 -13.78 3.38
N ASP A 198 -5.11 -13.00 2.83
CA ASP A 198 -5.28 -12.88 1.37
C ASP A 198 -4.21 -12.03 0.67
N VAL A 199 -3.53 -11.14 1.39
CA VAL A 199 -2.75 -10.06 0.75
C VAL A 199 -1.27 -10.37 0.54
N ILE A 200 -0.60 -11.29 1.25
CA ILE A 200 0.85 -11.40 1.07
C ILE A 200 1.48 -12.78 1.26
N SER A 201 2.34 -13.12 0.30
CA SER A 201 3.33 -14.19 0.40
C SER A 201 4.08 -14.17 1.73
N THR A 202 4.57 -15.35 2.10
CA THR A 202 5.40 -15.72 3.25
C THR A 202 6.45 -14.68 3.69
N ALA A 203 6.93 -13.84 2.76
CA ALA A 203 7.99 -12.87 3.01
C ALA A 203 7.55 -11.59 3.73
N ALA A 204 6.26 -11.22 3.74
CA ALA A 204 5.84 -9.92 4.31
C ALA A 204 5.15 -9.99 5.66
N THR A 205 4.58 -11.15 6.01
CA THR A 205 3.85 -11.35 7.28
C THR A 205 4.72 -11.99 8.36
N GLY A 206 5.86 -12.56 8.00
CA GLY A 206 6.70 -13.33 8.94
C GLY A 206 6.11 -14.69 9.34
N ASN A 207 4.94 -15.06 8.79
CA ASN A 207 4.31 -16.37 8.96
C ASN A 207 4.36 -17.15 7.64
N SER A 208 4.57 -18.46 7.75
CA SER A 208 4.36 -19.42 6.68
C SER A 208 2.89 -19.66 6.37
N THR A 209 2.60 -20.22 5.20
CA THR A 209 1.24 -20.63 4.84
C THR A 209 0.67 -21.64 5.84
N ALA A 210 1.49 -22.61 6.27
CA ALA A 210 1.11 -23.57 7.30
C ALA A 210 0.82 -22.90 8.64
N GLU A 211 1.64 -21.94 9.07
CA GLU A 211 1.37 -21.17 10.30
C GLU A 211 0.09 -20.33 10.21
N TRP A 212 -0.29 -19.86 9.01
CA TRP A 212 -1.58 -19.19 8.82
C TRP A 212 -2.78 -20.14 8.87
N GLU A 213 -2.62 -21.39 8.42
CA GLU A 213 -3.64 -22.43 8.58
C GLU A 213 -3.89 -22.70 10.07
N GLU A 214 -2.83 -22.75 10.88
CA GLU A 214 -2.93 -22.95 12.33
C GLU A 214 -3.72 -21.84 13.05
N VAL A 215 -3.68 -20.60 12.58
CA VAL A 215 -4.47 -19.48 13.14
C VAL A 215 -5.98 -19.74 13.02
N ASN A 216 -6.42 -20.40 11.95
CA ASN A 216 -7.84 -20.67 11.67
C ASN A 216 -8.29 -22.06 12.16
N ASP A 217 -7.36 -22.94 12.55
CA ASP A 217 -7.69 -24.25 13.10
C ASP A 217 -8.10 -24.13 14.58
N SER A 218 -9.36 -24.48 14.87
CA SER A 218 -9.90 -24.51 16.23
C SER A 218 -9.18 -25.48 17.18
N ASN A 219 -8.45 -26.47 16.64
CA ASN A 219 -7.67 -27.43 17.42
C ASN A 219 -6.28 -26.90 17.83
N THR A 220 -5.80 -25.82 17.22
CA THR A 220 -4.55 -25.17 17.61
C THR A 220 -4.69 -24.54 18.99
N ASP A 221 -3.64 -24.60 19.83
CA ASP A 221 -3.62 -23.91 21.12
C ASP A 221 -3.96 -22.42 20.97
N GLU A 222 -4.81 -21.89 21.86
CA GLU A 222 -5.31 -20.52 21.77
C GLU A 222 -4.19 -19.47 21.86
N GLY A 223 -3.20 -19.72 22.72
CA GLY A 223 -2.02 -18.88 22.86
C GLY A 223 -1.18 -18.88 21.59
N LYS A 224 -1.02 -20.05 20.95
CA LYS A 224 -0.36 -20.17 19.64
C LYS A 224 -1.11 -19.41 18.54
N ARG A 225 -2.44 -19.54 18.45
CA ARG A 225 -3.24 -18.76 17.49
C ARG A 225 -3.08 -17.26 17.71
N SER A 226 -3.14 -16.82 18.96
CA SER A 226 -2.96 -15.40 19.33
C SER A 226 -1.57 -14.89 18.93
N HIS A 227 -0.54 -15.67 19.21
CA HIS A 227 0.84 -15.37 18.85
C HIS A 227 1.03 -15.19 17.34
N LEU A 228 0.62 -16.19 16.55
CA LEU A 228 0.78 -16.18 15.10
C LEU A 228 -0.02 -15.04 14.45
N ALA A 229 -1.26 -14.81 14.89
CA ALA A 229 -2.08 -13.70 14.42
C ALA A 229 -1.41 -12.35 14.70
N SER A 230 -0.92 -12.14 15.93
CA SER A 230 -0.30 -10.88 16.35
C SER A 230 1.00 -10.59 15.61
N ARG A 231 1.84 -11.61 15.43
CA ARG A 231 3.07 -11.53 14.62
C ARG A 231 2.77 -11.10 13.20
N GLY A 232 1.79 -11.73 12.56
CA GLY A 232 1.37 -11.42 11.18
C GLY A 232 0.83 -10.00 11.00
N VAL A 233 -0.01 -9.54 11.94
CA VAL A 233 -0.57 -8.18 11.92
C VAL A 233 0.52 -7.11 12.02
N ILE A 234 1.44 -7.27 12.97
CA ILE A 234 2.48 -6.27 13.23
C ILE A 234 3.49 -6.22 12.08
N MET A 235 3.84 -7.38 11.51
CA MET A 235 4.77 -7.49 10.39
C MET A 235 4.27 -6.81 9.10
N THR A 236 2.98 -6.90 8.82
CA THR A 236 2.39 -6.27 7.62
C THR A 236 2.57 -4.74 7.63
N VAL A 237 2.73 -4.15 8.82
CA VAL A 237 2.85 -2.70 8.97
C VAL A 237 4.30 -2.22 8.89
N LYS A 238 5.31 -3.10 8.89
CA LYS A 238 6.75 -2.77 8.72
C LYS A 238 7.20 -1.52 9.48
N THR A 239 6.61 -1.25 10.64
CA THR A 239 7.02 -0.13 11.49
C THR A 239 8.06 -0.64 12.47
N VAL A 240 9.21 0.02 12.46
CA VAL A 240 10.43 -0.36 13.18
C VAL A 240 10.19 -0.33 14.69
N ILE A 241 9.95 -1.50 15.30
CA ILE A 241 9.96 -1.66 16.76
C ILE A 241 11.42 -1.72 17.21
N ALA A 242 12.00 -0.56 17.52
CA ALA A 242 13.26 -0.49 18.26
C ALA A 242 12.93 -0.31 19.75
N GLY A 243 13.44 -1.19 20.61
CA GLY A 243 13.11 -1.25 22.04
C GLY A 243 13.46 0.01 22.86
N GLY A 244 13.15 -0.07 24.17
CA GLY A 244 13.19 1.04 25.15
C GLY A 244 12.12 2.12 24.95
N ALA A 245 11.76 2.40 23.70
CA ALA A 245 10.81 3.42 23.29
C ALA A 245 9.60 2.81 22.55
N PHE A 246 9.14 1.62 23.01
CA PHE A 246 7.97 0.94 22.44
C PHE A 246 6.74 1.84 22.53
N ILE A 247 6.48 2.41 23.71
CA ILE A 247 5.33 3.30 23.95
C ILE A 247 5.38 4.55 23.08
N SER A 248 6.54 5.21 22.98
CA SER A 248 6.63 6.48 22.24
C SER A 248 6.50 6.32 20.72
N ARG A 249 6.42 5.09 20.20
CA ARG A 249 6.25 4.79 18.78
C ARG A 249 4.94 4.06 18.48
N LEU A 250 4.15 3.72 19.50
CA LEU A 250 2.89 3.01 19.31
C LEU A 250 1.83 3.86 18.60
N ASP A 251 1.86 5.18 18.80
CA ASP A 251 1.03 6.12 18.04
C ASP A 251 1.41 6.11 16.54
N ASP A 252 2.71 6.12 16.21
CA ASP A 252 3.18 6.02 14.82
C ASP A 252 2.84 4.67 14.18
N ILE A 253 2.93 3.58 14.95
CA ILE A 253 2.55 2.23 14.51
C ILE A 253 1.04 2.16 14.27
N ALA A 254 0.23 2.67 15.20
CA ALA A 254 -1.21 2.75 15.11
C ALA A 254 -1.67 3.55 13.87
N GLU A 255 -1.09 4.73 13.65
CA GLU A 255 -1.40 5.58 12.51
C GLU A 255 -0.98 4.92 11.17
N SER A 256 0.18 4.23 11.15
CA SER A 256 0.61 3.45 9.99
C SER A 256 -0.29 2.22 9.75
N LEU A 257 -0.79 1.58 10.82
CA LEU A 257 -1.72 0.44 10.75
C LEU A 257 -3.04 0.86 10.12
N VAL A 258 -3.65 1.94 10.61
CA VAL A 258 -4.91 2.48 10.09
C VAL A 258 -4.77 2.83 8.60
N LYS A 259 -3.70 3.55 8.22
CA LYS A 259 -3.45 3.93 6.83
C LYS A 259 -3.25 2.73 5.90
N LYS A 260 -2.44 1.73 6.31
CA LYS A 260 -2.19 0.53 5.48
C LYS A 260 -3.38 -0.40 5.39
N ILE A 261 -4.15 -0.57 6.47
CA ILE A 261 -5.39 -1.35 6.50
C ILE A 261 -6.42 -0.71 5.58
N ASP A 262 -6.60 0.61 5.66
CA ASP A 262 -7.53 1.32 4.79
C ASP A 262 -7.09 1.25 3.32
N LEU A 263 -5.78 1.40 3.05
CA LEU A 263 -5.25 1.26 1.69
C LEU A 263 -5.44 -0.16 1.15
N GLN A 264 -5.09 -1.21 1.89
CA GLN A 264 -5.27 -2.59 1.42
C GLN A 264 -6.74 -2.98 1.26
N LYS A 265 -7.62 -2.59 2.19
CA LYS A 265 -9.08 -2.74 2.03
C LYS A 265 -9.60 -2.01 0.81
N LEU A 266 -9.08 -0.81 0.51
CA LEU A 266 -9.37 -0.12 -0.74
C LEU A 266 -8.88 -0.95 -1.93
N LEU A 267 -7.63 -1.39 -1.93
CA LEU A 267 -6.99 -2.09 -3.05
C LEU A 267 -7.65 -3.43 -3.39
N MET A 268 -8.04 -4.23 -2.39
CA MET A 268 -8.83 -5.46 -2.60
C MET A 268 -10.19 -5.18 -3.24
N ARG A 269 -10.80 -4.01 -2.96
CA ARG A 269 -12.04 -3.57 -3.65
C ARG A 269 -11.79 -3.05 -5.07
N ILE A 270 -10.54 -2.81 -5.47
CA ILE A 270 -10.16 -2.46 -6.84
C ILE A 270 -9.91 -3.74 -7.67
N GLU A 271 -9.52 -4.86 -7.05
CA GLU A 271 -9.36 -6.14 -7.75
C GLU A 271 -10.70 -6.73 -8.19
N ASP A 272 -11.78 -6.43 -7.45
CA ASP A 272 -13.15 -6.81 -7.78
C ASP A 272 -14.07 -5.58 -7.93
N LEU A 273 -13.86 -4.84 -9.02
CA LEU A 273 -14.73 -3.73 -9.45
C LEU A 273 -16.06 -4.21 -10.05
N SER A 274 -16.36 -5.51 -10.03
CA SER A 274 -17.54 -6.07 -10.68
C SER A 274 -18.84 -5.91 -9.88
N ASP A 275 -18.74 -5.67 -8.56
CA ASP A 275 -19.90 -5.48 -7.67
C ASP A 275 -20.05 -4.02 -7.23
N TYR A 276 -21.12 -3.38 -7.75
CA TYR A 276 -22.13 -2.71 -6.91
C TYR A 276 -21.49 -2.08 -5.64
N GLN A 277 -21.74 -2.74 -4.51
CA GLN A 277 -21.50 -2.25 -3.15
C GLN A 277 -20.03 -2.04 -2.76
N ASN A 278 -19.08 -2.62 -3.50
CA ASN A 278 -17.66 -2.52 -3.19
C ASN A 278 -17.08 -1.18 -3.65
N LEU A 279 -17.61 -0.61 -4.74
CA LEU A 279 -17.15 0.65 -5.33
C LEU A 279 -17.57 1.89 -4.52
N GLU A 280 -18.80 1.93 -4.01
CA GLU A 280 -19.27 3.05 -3.18
C GLU A 280 -18.51 3.14 -1.85
N LYS A 281 -18.25 1.99 -1.23
CA LYS A 281 -17.44 1.92 0.00
C LYS A 281 -15.98 2.27 -0.28
N PHE A 282 -15.46 2.01 -1.48
CA PHE A 282 -14.12 2.41 -1.92
C PHE A 282 -14.00 3.94 -2.02
N LEU A 283 -14.91 4.61 -2.73
CA LEU A 283 -14.86 6.07 -2.96
C LEU A 283 -15.05 6.89 -1.67
N LYS A 284 -15.94 6.45 -0.78
CA LYS A 284 -16.13 7.08 0.55
C LYS A 284 -14.87 7.01 1.41
N ASN A 285 -14.07 5.95 1.27
CA ASN A 285 -12.84 5.79 2.03
C ASN A 285 -11.65 6.48 1.36
N ALA A 286 -11.60 6.55 0.01
CA ALA A 286 -10.55 7.25 -0.74
C ALA A 286 -10.50 8.76 -0.41
N SER A 287 -11.66 9.38 -0.18
CA SER A 287 -11.77 10.81 0.19
C SER A 287 -11.13 11.19 1.53
N LYS A 288 -10.71 10.21 2.33
CA LYS A 288 -10.07 10.41 3.65
C LYS A 288 -8.54 10.26 3.60
N LEU A 289 -7.96 10.02 2.43
CA LEU A 289 -6.54 9.73 2.25
C LEU A 289 -5.70 10.99 2.02
N SER A 290 -4.41 10.92 2.33
CA SER A 290 -3.45 11.97 2.02
C SER A 290 -3.06 11.98 0.53
N ASP A 291 -2.54 13.10 0.03
CA ASP A 291 -2.15 13.26 -1.39
C ASP A 291 -1.12 12.21 -1.86
N ASN A 292 -0.23 11.75 -0.99
CA ASN A 292 0.75 10.71 -1.30
C ASN A 292 0.09 9.32 -1.44
N ASP A 293 -0.91 9.02 -0.59
CA ASP A 293 -1.65 7.76 -0.64
C ASP A 293 -2.56 7.71 -1.88
N LEU A 294 -3.13 8.86 -2.28
CA LEU A 294 -3.88 9.02 -3.53
C LEU A 294 -3.02 8.76 -4.77
N SER A 295 -1.73 9.12 -4.73
CA SER A 295 -0.79 8.86 -5.84
C SER A 295 -0.56 7.37 -6.05
N ASP A 296 -0.34 6.60 -4.97
CA ASP A 296 -0.12 5.15 -5.06
C ASP A 296 -1.41 4.40 -5.45
N LEU A 297 -2.56 4.87 -4.97
CA LEU A 297 -3.87 4.35 -5.37
C LEU A 297 -4.15 4.61 -6.86
N THR A 298 -3.84 5.83 -7.32
CA THR A 298 -3.96 6.24 -8.73
C THR A 298 -3.05 5.40 -9.62
N LYS A 299 -1.84 5.08 -9.16
CA LYS A 299 -0.91 4.23 -9.89
C LYS A 299 -1.47 2.81 -10.10
N LYS A 300 -2.04 2.19 -9.05
CA LYS A 300 -2.67 0.87 -9.17
C LYS A 300 -3.96 0.86 -9.98
N PHE A 301 -4.78 1.91 -9.87
CA PHE A 301 -5.94 2.11 -10.74
C PHE A 301 -5.52 2.19 -12.21
N ASN A 302 -4.47 2.96 -12.50
CA ASN A 302 -3.89 3.05 -13.85
C ASN A 302 -3.30 1.71 -14.31
N GLU A 303 -2.66 0.92 -13.43
CA GLU A 303 -2.16 -0.42 -13.77
C GLU A 303 -3.30 -1.40 -14.13
N ILE A 304 -4.46 -1.30 -13.47
CA ILE A 304 -5.64 -2.11 -13.79
C ILE A 304 -6.30 -1.62 -15.08
N PHE A 305 -6.37 -0.31 -15.28
CA PHE A 305 -6.85 0.29 -16.53
C PHE A 305 -5.95 -0.08 -17.72
N ASP A 306 -4.62 -0.08 -17.51
CA ASP A 306 -3.63 -0.49 -18.50
C ASP A 306 -3.75 -2.00 -18.82
N LYS A 307 -4.14 -2.84 -17.85
CA LYS A 307 -4.47 -4.28 -18.07
C LYS A 307 -5.79 -4.49 -18.80
N LEU A 308 -6.71 -3.52 -18.72
CA LEU A 308 -8.00 -3.53 -19.41
C LEU A 308 -7.93 -2.90 -20.80
N LYS A 309 -6.74 -2.45 -21.24
CA LYS A 309 -6.52 -1.84 -22.55
C LYS A 309 -6.99 -2.79 -23.64
N PRO A 310 -8.04 -2.44 -24.40
CA PRO A 310 -8.52 -3.30 -25.45
C PRO A 310 -7.47 -3.38 -26.56
N SER A 311 -7.15 -4.60 -26.99
CA SER A 311 -6.22 -4.87 -28.09
C SER A 311 -6.95 -5.12 -29.42
N ASN A 312 -8.27 -5.32 -29.38
CA ASN A 312 -9.11 -5.63 -30.52
C ASN A 312 -10.57 -5.20 -30.28
N LEU A 313 -11.39 -5.22 -31.34
CA LEU A 313 -12.80 -4.81 -31.32
C LEU A 313 -13.65 -5.53 -30.26
N GLU A 314 -13.41 -6.83 -30.04
CA GLU A 314 -14.16 -7.64 -29.07
C GLU A 314 -13.82 -7.24 -27.62
N GLU A 315 -12.55 -6.95 -27.36
CA GLU A 315 -12.11 -6.40 -26.07
C GLU A 315 -12.59 -4.97 -25.85
N SER A 316 -12.67 -4.14 -26.90
CA SER A 316 -13.26 -2.80 -26.83
C SER A 316 -14.73 -2.85 -26.45
N LYS A 317 -15.50 -3.81 -26.99
CA LYS A 317 -16.90 -4.03 -26.62
C LYS A 317 -17.05 -4.50 -25.17
N LYS A 318 -16.22 -5.45 -24.73
CA LYS A 318 -16.19 -5.90 -23.32
C LYS A 318 -15.75 -4.78 -22.36
N PHE A 319 -14.86 -3.91 -22.80
CA PHE A 319 -14.44 -2.73 -22.04
C PHE A 319 -15.59 -1.74 -21.88
N LEU A 320 -16.36 -1.48 -22.94
CA LEU A 320 -17.59 -0.69 -22.87
C LEU A 320 -18.63 -1.31 -21.95
N GLU A 321 -18.89 -2.62 -22.04
CA GLU A 321 -19.82 -3.31 -21.14
C GLU A 321 -19.38 -3.19 -19.66
N ARG A 322 -18.07 -3.27 -19.39
CA ARG A 322 -17.51 -3.05 -18.04
C ARG A 322 -17.69 -1.61 -17.57
N LEU A 323 -17.49 -0.62 -18.44
CA LEU A 323 -17.70 0.80 -18.14
C LEU A 323 -19.17 1.16 -17.94
N ASP A 324 -20.09 0.56 -18.71
CA ASP A 324 -21.54 0.68 -18.54
C ASP A 324 -21.97 0.17 -17.16
N ASN A 325 -21.44 -0.98 -16.74
CA ASN A 325 -21.66 -1.51 -15.39
C ASN A 325 -21.08 -0.60 -14.27
N MET A 326 -20.05 0.19 -14.56
CA MET A 326 -19.49 1.20 -13.64
C MET A 326 -20.30 2.52 -13.61
N SER A 327 -20.99 2.89 -14.71
CA SER A 327 -21.71 4.17 -14.87
C SER A 327 -22.96 4.32 -13.98
N PHE A 328 -23.51 3.20 -13.49
CA PHE A 328 -24.62 3.19 -12.53
C PHE A 328 -24.23 3.89 -11.20
N TRP A 329 -22.94 4.06 -10.90
CA TRP A 329 -22.43 4.45 -9.58
C TRP A 329 -21.91 5.86 -9.35
N SER A 330 -21.62 6.68 -10.37
CA SER A 330 -21.14 8.04 -10.09
C SER A 330 -22.32 8.93 -9.70
N GLY A 331 -22.78 8.80 -8.46
CA GLY A 331 -23.68 9.76 -7.83
C GLY A 331 -23.20 11.17 -8.11
N ASN A 332 -23.95 11.88 -8.95
CA ASN A 332 -23.79 13.26 -9.40
C ASN A 332 -22.52 13.66 -10.18
N ASP A 333 -21.64 12.76 -10.60
CA ASP A 333 -20.64 13.15 -11.61
C ASP A 333 -21.26 13.03 -13.02
N SER A 334 -21.93 14.11 -13.44
CA SER A 334 -22.54 14.23 -14.77
C SER A 334 -21.51 14.06 -15.88
N GLY A 335 -20.23 14.36 -15.65
CA GLY A 335 -19.18 14.24 -16.65
C GLY A 335 -18.90 12.78 -17.03
N PHE A 336 -18.81 11.88 -16.05
CA PHE A 336 -18.54 10.47 -16.30
C PHE A 336 -19.73 9.76 -16.96
N ARG A 337 -20.95 9.97 -16.46
CA ARG A 337 -22.18 9.41 -17.05
C ARG A 337 -22.43 9.88 -18.47
N ASN A 338 -22.22 11.18 -18.74
CA ASN A 338 -22.33 11.70 -20.08
C ASN A 338 -21.28 11.07 -21.00
N THR A 339 -20.03 10.93 -20.54
CA THR A 339 -18.98 10.26 -21.31
C THR A 339 -19.40 8.84 -21.68
N ILE A 340 -19.91 8.03 -20.75
CA ILE A 340 -20.32 6.65 -21.05
C ILE A 340 -21.53 6.59 -22.00
N SER A 341 -22.56 7.42 -21.78
CA SER A 341 -23.71 7.50 -22.68
C SER A 341 -23.29 7.84 -24.11
N GLN A 342 -22.33 8.77 -24.27
CA GLN A 342 -21.78 9.12 -25.57
C GLN A 342 -21.03 7.95 -26.20
N LEU A 343 -20.21 7.23 -25.42
CA LEU A 343 -19.49 6.07 -25.94
C LEU A 343 -20.47 5.01 -26.47
N HIS A 344 -21.60 4.82 -25.79
CA HIS A 344 -22.63 3.89 -26.21
C HIS A 344 -23.36 4.33 -27.50
N GLU A 345 -23.62 5.62 -27.69
CA GLU A 345 -24.21 6.16 -28.93
C GLU A 345 -23.28 6.02 -30.14
N LEU A 346 -21.97 6.00 -29.91
CA LEU A 346 -20.95 5.96 -30.94
C LEU A 346 -20.42 4.55 -31.25
N LYS A 347 -20.77 3.55 -30.44
CA LYS A 347 -20.14 2.21 -30.43
C LYS A 347 -20.23 1.45 -31.76
N ASP A 348 -21.28 1.69 -32.53
CA ASP A 348 -21.57 1.00 -33.79
C ASP A 348 -21.06 1.77 -35.01
N ILE A 349 -20.44 2.94 -34.80
CA ILE A 349 -19.84 3.74 -35.87
C ILE A 349 -18.48 3.15 -36.24
N GLU A 350 -18.23 2.98 -37.53
CA GLU A 350 -16.98 2.42 -38.05
C GLU A 350 -15.76 3.20 -37.51
N GLY A 351 -14.73 2.49 -37.06
CA GLY A 351 -13.47 3.07 -36.57
C GLY A 351 -13.51 3.57 -35.13
N PHE A 352 -14.66 3.51 -34.44
CA PHE A 352 -14.78 3.97 -33.05
C PHE A 352 -13.96 3.12 -32.06
N ASP A 353 -13.67 1.86 -32.39
CA ASP A 353 -12.77 0.99 -31.63
C ASP A 353 -11.37 1.60 -31.45
N LYS A 354 -10.86 2.33 -32.44
CA LYS A 354 -9.58 3.05 -32.35
C LYS A 354 -9.65 4.23 -31.38
N VAL A 355 -10.80 4.90 -31.30
CA VAL A 355 -11.04 5.97 -30.32
C VAL A 355 -11.00 5.41 -28.90
N LEU A 356 -11.61 4.24 -28.68
CA LEU A 356 -11.55 3.54 -27.39
C LEU A 356 -10.12 3.13 -27.02
N ILE A 357 -9.33 2.66 -27.99
CA ILE A 357 -7.91 2.33 -27.80
C ILE A 357 -7.10 3.58 -27.39
N ASP A 358 -7.37 4.73 -28.00
CA ASP A 358 -6.66 5.97 -27.69
C ASP A 358 -7.07 6.56 -26.34
N LEU A 359 -8.32 6.39 -25.92
CA LEU A 359 -8.79 6.69 -24.55
C LEU A 359 -8.15 5.77 -23.51
N ALA A 360 -7.93 4.51 -23.84
CA ALA A 360 -7.25 3.54 -22.98
C ALA A 360 -5.71 3.68 -22.99
N SER A 361 -5.16 4.71 -23.64
CA SER A 361 -3.72 4.90 -23.77
C SER A 361 -3.17 6.05 -22.93
N GLN A 362 -1.91 5.95 -22.49
CA GLN A 362 -1.35 6.91 -21.55
C GLN A 362 -1.21 8.35 -22.11
N LYS A 363 -1.57 9.31 -21.26
CA LYS A 363 -1.22 10.74 -21.27
C LYS A 363 -1.66 11.56 -22.49
N THR A 364 -1.01 11.48 -23.64
CA THR A 364 -1.23 12.44 -24.74
C THR A 364 -2.38 12.07 -25.68
N LYS A 365 -2.56 10.77 -25.94
CA LYS A 365 -3.64 10.24 -26.78
C LYS A 365 -5.00 10.29 -26.05
N TYR A 366 -5.01 9.99 -24.75
CA TYR A 366 -6.16 10.23 -23.88
C TYR A 366 -6.69 11.67 -23.97
N ILE A 367 -5.80 12.67 -23.87
CA ILE A 367 -6.19 14.09 -23.93
C ILE A 367 -6.86 14.44 -25.28
N GLY A 368 -6.32 13.90 -26.38
CA GLY A 368 -6.88 14.11 -27.72
C GLY A 368 -8.25 13.47 -27.89
N GLY A 369 -8.36 12.18 -27.57
CA GLY A 369 -9.62 11.42 -27.66
C GLY A 369 -10.71 12.00 -26.77
N LYS A 370 -10.39 12.39 -25.53
CA LYS A 370 -11.34 13.03 -24.62
C LYS A 370 -11.83 14.37 -25.17
N PHE A 371 -10.92 15.21 -25.69
CA PHE A 371 -11.30 16.51 -26.24
C PHE A 371 -12.25 16.39 -27.44
N MET A 372 -12.04 15.39 -28.30
CA MET A 372 -12.94 15.10 -29.41
C MET A 372 -14.35 14.73 -28.90
N LEU A 373 -14.45 13.76 -27.96
CA LEU A 373 -15.73 13.33 -27.40
C LEU A 373 -16.51 14.48 -26.75
N ASP A 374 -15.83 15.29 -25.93
CA ASP A 374 -16.43 16.47 -25.28
C ASP A 374 -17.00 17.47 -26.32
N ASN A 375 -16.40 17.55 -27.52
CA ASN A 375 -16.93 18.40 -28.60
C ASN A 375 -18.10 17.76 -29.35
N ILE A 376 -18.07 16.44 -29.56
CA ILE A 376 -19.20 15.70 -30.14
C ILE A 376 -20.43 15.88 -29.25
N GLU A 377 -20.27 15.72 -27.93
CA GLU A 377 -21.34 15.95 -26.95
C GLU A 377 -21.97 17.33 -27.08
N LYS A 378 -21.13 18.38 -27.11
CA LYS A 378 -21.60 19.77 -27.19
C LYS A 378 -22.38 20.04 -28.48
N ARG A 379 -22.11 19.31 -29.56
CA ARG A 379 -22.85 19.40 -30.83
C ARG A 379 -24.16 18.58 -30.80
N GLY A 380 -24.29 17.63 -29.88
CA GLY A 380 -25.50 16.88 -29.57
C GLY A 380 -25.85 15.78 -30.57
N ALA A 381 -26.94 15.05 -30.28
CA ALA A 381 -27.38 13.85 -31.02
C ALA A 381 -27.49 14.04 -32.55
N LYS A 382 -27.96 15.21 -33.01
CA LYS A 382 -28.07 15.51 -34.45
C LYS A 382 -26.72 15.51 -35.18
N PHE A 383 -25.63 15.80 -34.47
CA PHE A 383 -24.28 15.72 -35.04
C PHE A 383 -23.80 14.28 -35.05
N ILE A 384 -24.05 13.54 -33.97
CA ILE A 384 -23.74 12.10 -33.86
C ILE A 384 -24.35 11.32 -35.02
N ASP A 385 -25.62 11.59 -35.36
CA ASP A 385 -26.32 10.95 -36.49
C ASP A 385 -25.66 11.19 -37.85
N LYS A 386 -24.86 12.25 -37.99
CA LYS A 386 -24.13 12.58 -39.22
C LYS A 386 -22.77 11.91 -39.31
N ILE A 387 -22.23 11.41 -38.20
CA ILE A 387 -20.92 10.76 -38.19
C ILE A 387 -21.02 9.48 -39.01
N GLY A 388 -20.14 9.36 -40.01
CA GLY A 388 -20.03 8.17 -40.85
C GLY A 388 -18.95 7.23 -40.35
N LYS A 389 -17.78 7.77 -39.96
CA LYS A 389 -16.60 6.99 -39.57
C LYS A 389 -15.64 7.80 -38.69
N PHE A 390 -15.01 7.13 -37.73
CA PHE A 390 -13.85 7.64 -36.98
C PHE A 390 -12.55 7.16 -37.61
N GLU A 391 -11.46 7.93 -37.43
CA GLU A 391 -10.13 7.60 -37.97
C GLU A 391 -10.22 7.27 -39.47
N ALA A 392 -10.90 8.16 -40.21
CA ALA A 392 -11.23 8.01 -41.60
C ALA A 392 -10.05 8.41 -42.49
N GLN A 393 -9.43 7.44 -43.15
CA GLN A 393 -8.46 7.72 -44.19
C GLN A 393 -9.10 8.51 -45.33
N VAL A 394 -8.40 9.55 -45.77
CA VAL A 394 -8.91 10.47 -46.79
C VAL A 394 -8.83 9.87 -48.20
N MET A 395 -7.93 8.91 -48.40
CA MET A 395 -7.89 8.02 -49.55
C MET A 395 -7.41 6.63 -49.09
N GLU A 396 -7.78 5.59 -49.82
CA GLU A 396 -7.37 4.22 -49.50
C GLU A 396 -5.84 4.10 -49.51
N GLY A 397 -5.26 3.56 -48.42
CA GLY A 397 -3.81 3.46 -48.26
C GLY A 397 -3.09 4.73 -47.81
N ALA A 398 -3.81 5.82 -47.47
CA ALA A 398 -3.18 7.02 -46.93
C ALA A 398 -2.59 6.81 -45.52
N ASP A 399 -1.42 7.40 -45.28
CA ASP A 399 -0.77 7.45 -43.96
C ASP A 399 -1.50 8.35 -42.94
N PHE A 400 -2.55 9.04 -43.37
CA PHE A 400 -3.26 10.04 -42.58
C PHE A 400 -4.77 9.76 -42.54
N ALA A 401 -5.34 9.90 -41.35
CA ALA A 401 -6.75 9.74 -41.08
C ALA A 401 -7.30 11.00 -40.40
N ALA A 402 -8.48 11.43 -40.82
CA ALA A 402 -9.25 12.45 -40.10
C ALA A 402 -9.89 11.80 -38.88
N ASP A 403 -9.96 12.54 -37.78
CA ASP A 403 -10.56 12.04 -36.54
C ASP A 403 -12.01 11.61 -36.77
N ILE A 404 -12.76 12.38 -37.57
CA ILE A 404 -14.14 12.08 -37.97
C ILE A 404 -14.36 12.40 -39.46
N LYS A 405 -15.09 11.52 -40.16
CA LYS A 405 -15.73 11.80 -41.45
C LYS A 405 -17.25 11.69 -41.34
N LEU A 406 -17.97 12.70 -41.79
CA LEU A 406 -19.43 12.68 -41.85
C LEU A 406 -19.93 11.85 -43.04
N LYS A 407 -21.18 11.38 -42.96
CA LYS A 407 -21.88 10.65 -44.04
C LYS A 407 -21.94 11.44 -45.35
N THR A 408 -21.94 12.76 -45.25
CA THR A 408 -21.95 13.73 -46.36
C THR A 408 -20.56 14.01 -46.94
N GLY A 409 -19.49 13.54 -46.28
CA GLY A 409 -18.12 13.60 -46.79
C GLY A 409 -17.20 14.55 -46.03
N GLU A 410 -17.73 15.48 -45.22
CA GLU A 410 -16.93 16.45 -44.49
C GLU A 410 -16.00 15.79 -43.47
N LEU A 411 -14.81 16.35 -43.33
CA LEU A 411 -13.71 15.89 -42.49
C LEU A 411 -13.53 16.83 -41.29
N PHE A 412 -13.37 16.23 -40.12
CA PHE A 412 -13.18 16.94 -38.86
C PHE A 412 -11.87 16.52 -38.22
N GLU A 413 -11.11 17.52 -37.75
CA GLU A 413 -9.83 17.33 -37.07
C GLU A 413 -9.80 18.10 -35.75
N PHE A 414 -9.57 17.40 -34.64
CA PHE A 414 -9.59 17.92 -33.28
C PHE A 414 -8.17 18.08 -32.75
N LYS A 415 -7.77 19.32 -32.45
CA LYS A 415 -6.42 19.63 -31.98
C LYS A 415 -6.43 20.07 -30.51
N SER A 416 -5.87 19.20 -29.66
CA SER A 416 -5.62 19.46 -28.25
C SER A 416 -4.25 18.88 -27.82
N TRP A 417 -3.46 19.65 -27.06
CA TRP A 417 -2.08 19.29 -26.68
C TRP A 417 -1.76 19.71 -25.24
N LYS A 418 -0.59 19.37 -24.71
CA LYS A 418 -0.20 19.84 -23.36
C LYS A 418 0.09 21.35 -23.39
N LYS A 419 -0.52 22.13 -22.50
CA LYS A 419 -0.27 23.58 -22.40
C LYS A 419 1.21 23.82 -22.06
N GLY A 420 1.86 24.75 -22.78
CA GLY A 420 3.27 25.06 -22.61
C GLY A 420 4.26 24.11 -23.32
N THR A 421 3.79 23.19 -24.16
CA THR A 421 4.68 22.38 -25.02
C THR A 421 4.66 22.86 -26.47
N ASP A 422 5.85 22.97 -27.07
CA ASP A 422 6.05 23.48 -28.43
C ASP A 422 5.52 22.57 -29.55
N LYS A 423 5.28 21.29 -29.27
CA LYS A 423 4.81 20.28 -30.24
C LYS A 423 3.40 19.84 -29.86
N PRO A 424 2.41 19.77 -30.78
CA PRO A 424 2.51 19.89 -32.24
C PRO A 424 2.28 21.31 -32.81
N TRP A 425 1.93 22.31 -31.99
CA TRP A 425 1.53 23.65 -32.45
C TRP A 425 2.59 24.37 -33.31
N LYS A 426 3.83 24.51 -32.83
CA LYS A 426 4.89 25.22 -33.58
C LYS A 426 5.27 24.49 -34.86
N ALA A 427 5.28 23.16 -34.85
CA ALA A 427 5.61 22.36 -36.03
C ALA A 427 4.57 22.55 -37.13
N PHE A 428 3.28 22.49 -36.78
CA PHE A 428 2.19 22.67 -37.75
C PHE A 428 2.26 24.04 -38.43
N PHE A 429 2.30 25.12 -37.65
CA PHE A 429 2.27 26.49 -38.17
C PHE A 429 3.63 27.01 -38.69
N SER A 430 4.72 26.25 -38.52
CA SER A 430 5.97 26.48 -39.27
C SER A 430 5.99 25.82 -40.65
N GLY A 431 4.92 25.11 -41.02
CA GLY A 431 4.84 24.37 -42.28
C GLY A 431 5.66 23.07 -42.25
N GLN A 432 5.74 22.41 -41.08
CA GLN A 432 6.57 21.23 -40.86
C GLN A 432 5.84 20.13 -40.09
N GLY A 433 6.43 18.92 -40.09
CA GLY A 433 5.94 17.79 -39.29
C GLY A 433 4.71 17.08 -39.87
N LYS A 434 4.26 16.02 -39.17
CA LYS A 434 3.19 15.13 -39.65
C LYS A 434 1.84 15.83 -39.77
N ALA A 435 1.49 16.71 -38.83
CA ALA A 435 0.21 17.42 -38.85
C ALA A 435 0.08 18.40 -40.03
N TYR A 436 1.18 19.03 -40.47
CA TYR A 436 1.16 19.89 -41.66
C TYR A 436 1.01 19.06 -42.95
N LYS A 437 1.73 17.94 -43.04
CA LYS A 437 1.57 17.00 -44.17
C LYS A 437 0.14 16.47 -44.29
N GLN A 438 -0.47 16.13 -43.15
CA GLN A 438 -1.89 15.74 -43.06
C GLN A 438 -2.81 16.85 -43.60
N PHE A 439 -2.63 18.10 -43.15
CA PHE A 439 -3.40 19.25 -43.63
C PHE A 439 -3.30 19.45 -45.15
N ILE A 440 -2.08 19.42 -45.70
CA ILE A 440 -1.87 19.53 -47.15
C ILE A 440 -2.56 18.37 -47.88
N ASN A 441 -2.44 17.15 -47.36
CA ASN A 441 -3.11 15.98 -47.95
C ASN A 441 -4.63 16.15 -47.97
N TYR A 442 -5.23 16.72 -46.92
CA TYR A 442 -6.66 17.00 -46.91
C TYR A 442 -7.05 17.99 -48.02
N LEU A 443 -6.30 19.09 -48.15
CA LEU A 443 -6.57 20.08 -49.20
C LEU A 443 -6.51 19.51 -50.63
N PHE A 444 -5.69 18.48 -50.85
CA PHE A 444 -5.61 17.80 -52.16
C PHE A 444 -6.79 16.86 -52.45
N ASN A 445 -7.53 16.42 -51.43
CA ASN A 445 -8.50 15.34 -51.58
C ASN A 445 -9.95 15.75 -51.23
N ILE A 446 -10.17 16.99 -50.80
CA ILE A 446 -11.51 17.56 -50.68
C ILE A 446 -11.95 18.14 -52.04
N SER A 447 -13.24 18.44 -52.21
CA SER A 447 -13.74 19.16 -53.40
C SER A 447 -14.06 20.63 -53.10
N SER A 448 -14.27 20.96 -51.82
CA SER A 448 -14.50 22.32 -51.33
C SER A 448 -13.83 22.52 -49.98
N LEU A 449 -13.38 23.75 -49.68
CA LEU A 449 -12.85 24.09 -48.35
C LEU A 449 -13.90 23.91 -47.23
N GLU A 450 -15.18 23.96 -47.57
CA GLU A 450 -16.28 23.73 -46.63
C GLU A 450 -16.31 22.29 -46.11
N GLU A 451 -15.64 21.35 -46.79
CA GLU A 451 -15.55 19.95 -46.38
C GLU A 451 -14.49 19.70 -45.30
N LEU A 452 -13.73 20.70 -44.84
CA LEU A 452 -12.66 20.52 -43.87
C LEU A 452 -12.80 21.45 -42.67
N GLU A 453 -13.06 20.89 -41.49
CA GLU A 453 -13.20 21.63 -40.23
C GLU A 453 -12.09 21.26 -39.22
N TYR A 454 -11.38 22.27 -38.72
CA TYR A 454 -10.43 22.12 -37.61
C TYR A 454 -11.02 22.70 -36.33
N VAL A 455 -11.05 21.88 -35.27
CA VAL A 455 -11.57 22.24 -33.95
C VAL A 455 -10.41 22.33 -32.96
N PHE A 456 -10.18 23.51 -32.38
CA PHE A 456 -9.08 23.77 -31.44
C PHE A 456 -9.58 23.93 -29.99
N ASP A 457 -8.79 23.45 -29.04
CA ASP A 457 -9.09 23.57 -27.61
C ASP A 457 -8.98 25.02 -27.10
N ALA A 458 -10.13 25.65 -26.89
CA ALA A 458 -10.26 27.05 -26.46
C ALA A 458 -9.61 27.34 -25.09
N ASN A 459 -9.39 26.33 -24.24
CA ASN A 459 -8.67 26.50 -22.98
C ASN A 459 -7.16 26.69 -23.17
N LYS A 460 -6.65 26.38 -24.37
CA LYS A 460 -5.23 26.32 -24.72
C LYS A 460 -4.83 27.38 -25.72
N VAL A 461 -5.74 27.75 -26.62
CA VAL A 461 -5.49 28.78 -27.62
C VAL A 461 -6.77 29.57 -27.93
N SER A 462 -6.64 30.88 -28.11
CA SER A 462 -7.76 31.72 -28.53
C SER A 462 -8.03 31.62 -30.04
N SER A 463 -9.25 31.94 -30.44
CA SER A 463 -9.62 32.02 -31.86
C SER A 463 -8.78 33.05 -32.63
N MET A 464 -8.32 34.11 -31.96
CA MET A 464 -7.48 35.14 -32.57
C MET A 464 -6.09 34.58 -32.87
N GLU A 465 -5.48 33.86 -31.93
CA GLU A 465 -4.18 33.21 -32.12
C GLU A 465 -4.23 32.17 -33.23
N VAL A 466 -5.30 31.36 -33.31
CA VAL A 466 -5.50 30.40 -34.41
C VAL A 466 -5.57 31.14 -35.76
N LYS A 467 -6.40 32.19 -35.87
CA LYS A 467 -6.54 32.96 -37.11
C LYS A 467 -5.22 33.61 -37.54
N THR A 468 -4.48 34.17 -36.59
CA THR A 468 -3.15 34.76 -36.86
C THR A 468 -2.17 33.69 -37.34
N ALA A 469 -2.12 32.54 -36.68
CA ALA A 469 -1.22 31.45 -37.05
C ALA A 469 -1.52 30.89 -38.45
N PHE A 470 -2.80 30.75 -38.82
CA PHE A 470 -3.17 30.37 -40.18
C PHE A 470 -2.80 31.44 -41.21
N LYS A 471 -3.08 32.73 -40.94
CA LYS A 471 -2.66 33.82 -41.83
C LYS A 471 -1.15 33.79 -42.08
N GLU A 472 -0.37 33.63 -41.02
CA GLU A 472 1.08 33.49 -41.15
C GLU A 472 1.48 32.25 -41.96
N LEU A 473 0.83 31.11 -41.74
CA LEU A 473 1.09 29.89 -42.50
C LEU A 473 0.81 30.09 -44.00
N PHE A 474 -0.33 30.68 -44.36
CA PHE A 474 -0.66 31.01 -45.75
C PHE A 474 0.33 31.98 -46.39
N SER A 475 0.87 32.94 -45.62
CA SER A 475 1.92 33.83 -46.09
C SER A 475 3.29 33.15 -46.22
N LYS A 476 3.61 32.19 -45.35
CA LYS A 476 4.89 31.46 -45.35
C LYS A 476 4.95 30.34 -46.39
N LYS A 477 3.81 29.72 -46.71
CA LYS A 477 3.70 28.55 -47.59
C LYS A 477 2.64 28.70 -48.70
N PRO A 478 2.57 29.84 -49.41
CA PRO A 478 1.49 30.11 -50.36
C PRO A 478 1.46 29.08 -51.50
N ASP A 479 2.61 28.76 -52.10
CA ASP A 479 2.65 27.88 -53.27
C ASP A 479 2.21 26.45 -52.94
N GLU A 480 2.63 25.91 -51.80
CA GLU A 480 2.24 24.56 -51.37
C GLU A 480 0.73 24.46 -51.11
N ILE A 481 0.17 25.49 -50.46
CA ILE A 481 -1.23 25.49 -50.02
C ILE A 481 -2.17 25.83 -51.18
N PHE A 482 -1.90 26.90 -51.93
CA PHE A 482 -2.75 27.30 -53.04
C PHE A 482 -2.64 26.34 -54.23
N LYS A 483 -1.51 25.66 -54.44
CA LYS A 483 -1.45 24.56 -55.43
C LYS A 483 -2.38 23.40 -55.07
N ALA A 484 -2.51 23.08 -53.78
CA ALA A 484 -3.46 22.06 -53.33
C ALA A 484 -4.91 22.52 -53.55
N ILE A 485 -5.23 23.78 -53.26
CA ILE A 485 -6.57 24.36 -53.46
C ILE A 485 -6.92 24.52 -54.94
N VAL A 486 -5.97 24.87 -55.82
CA VAL A 486 -6.21 25.03 -57.26
C VAL A 486 -6.41 23.67 -57.96
N ALA A 487 -5.95 22.57 -57.35
CA ALA A 487 -6.22 21.22 -57.84
C ALA A 487 -7.66 20.73 -57.56
N LEU A 488 -8.45 21.49 -56.79
CA LEU A 488 -9.88 21.22 -56.60
C LEU A 488 -10.60 21.32 -57.97
N PRO A 489 -11.48 20.37 -58.32
CA PRO A 489 -12.23 20.45 -59.57
C PRO A 489 -13.10 21.72 -59.58
N PHE A 490 -12.69 22.72 -60.36
CA PHE A 490 -13.50 23.91 -60.66
C PHE A 490 -14.75 23.49 -61.44
N LEU A 491 -15.83 23.14 -60.74
CA LEU A 491 -17.17 23.09 -61.28
C LEU A 491 -18.04 24.16 -60.60
N GLY A 492 -18.04 25.33 -61.22
CA GLY A 492 -19.20 26.23 -61.25
C GLY A 492 -19.27 27.35 -60.21
N GLN A 493 -18.61 28.48 -60.51
CA GLN A 493 -19.27 29.79 -60.74
C GLN A 493 -18.21 30.89 -60.91
N CYS A 494 -17.74 31.07 -62.15
CA CYS A 494 -17.71 32.32 -62.93
C CYS A 494 -17.21 32.00 -64.34
#